data_AF-A0A6J8BX22-F1
#
_entry.id   AF-A0A6J8BX22-F1
#
_cell.length_a   1.000
_cell.length_b   1.000
_cell.length_c   1.000
_cell.angle_alpha   90.00
_cell.angle_beta   90.00
_cell.angle_gamma   90.00
#
_symmetry.space_group_name_H-M   'P 1'
#
loop_
_entity.id
_entity.type
_entity.pdbx_description
1 polymer ?
#
loop_
_entity_poly.entity_id
_entity_poly.type
_entity_poly.pdbx_seq_one_letter_code
_entity_poly.pdbx_strand_id
1 'polypeptide(L)'
;MTYLKQLLKKLDLCCLQEHWLFKPEQHLLHDIDTNMIVRAKSIDDENPELSMIARRGYGGVAILWKKEMDDKISVMVDGSNRIQVIQMETDNTPLCLINVYMPSDNKDMDNEYKDTLAQMTEIITKYRNTHDILLCGYLNGSIHRPKTSHDPLLKKFLAENSLELNQEYPEKQTFFHHNGKSSGQIDYFFSASKDLTQYEQNLDMEAENTSDHVPVIATIKRKLIRKSNKPKSVIVRTKWGKCNLQKYQLTISDGVEKILQASNKNIEEDITSIEKVMHNACNEAIPVV
;
A
#
# COMPACT_ATOMS: atom_id res chain seq x y z
N MET A 1 -25.90 5.73 4.92
CA MET A 1 -24.85 6.32 4.07
C MET A 1 -24.74 7.85 4.17
N THR A 2 -25.64 8.56 4.86
CA THR A 2 -25.57 10.02 5.01
C THR A 2 -24.30 10.48 5.74
N TYR A 3 -23.91 9.79 6.81
CA TYR A 3 -22.73 10.13 7.61
C TYR A 3 -21.43 10.14 6.81
N LEU A 4 -21.07 9.02 6.16
CA LEU A 4 -19.85 8.93 5.36
C LEU A 4 -19.83 9.99 4.24
N LYS A 5 -20.98 10.24 3.60
CA LYS A 5 -21.10 11.31 2.60
C LYS A 5 -20.84 12.71 3.18
N GLN A 6 -21.34 13.01 4.38
CA GLN A 6 -21.06 14.28 5.05
C GLN A 6 -19.59 14.40 5.45
N LEU A 7 -18.98 13.30 5.91
CA LEU A 7 -17.57 13.25 6.26
C LEU A 7 -16.69 13.51 5.02
N LEU A 8 -16.98 12.86 3.90
CA LEU A 8 -16.24 13.04 2.64
C LEU A 8 -16.26 14.48 2.12
N LYS A 9 -17.29 15.29 2.42
CA LYS A 9 -17.30 16.72 2.06
C LYS A 9 -16.24 17.54 2.79
N LYS A 10 -15.82 17.09 3.98
CA LYS A 10 -14.85 17.78 4.84
C LYS A 10 -13.41 17.28 4.61
N LEU A 11 -13.25 16.13 3.94
CA LEU A 11 -11.96 15.47 3.75
C LEU A 11 -11.48 15.56 2.31
N ASP A 12 -10.17 15.70 2.12
CA ASP A 12 -9.55 15.60 0.79
C ASP A 12 -9.35 14.15 0.36
N LEU A 13 -9.07 13.29 1.35
CA LEU A 13 -8.81 11.86 1.19
C LEU A 13 -9.40 11.08 2.37
N CYS A 14 -9.91 9.89 2.12
CA CYS A 14 -10.50 8.99 3.11
C CYS A 14 -9.99 7.56 2.89
N CYS A 15 -9.42 6.97 3.95
CA CYS A 15 -9.07 5.57 4.02
C CYS A 15 -10.19 4.81 4.73
N LEU A 16 -10.87 3.92 4.01
CA LEU A 16 -11.97 3.10 4.49
C LEU A 16 -11.50 1.65 4.61
N GLN A 17 -11.85 1.00 5.72
CA GLN A 17 -11.63 -0.42 5.97
C GLN A 17 -12.99 -1.09 6.13
N GLU A 18 -13.04 -2.41 5.98
CA GLU A 18 -14.26 -3.19 6.18
C GLU A 18 -15.42 -2.63 5.35
N HIS A 19 -15.23 -2.50 4.04
CA HIS A 19 -16.33 -2.07 3.19
C HIS A 19 -17.27 -3.24 2.82
N TRP A 20 -16.86 -4.50 3.02
CA TRP A 20 -17.67 -5.73 2.83
C TRP A 20 -18.26 -5.93 1.42
N LEU A 21 -17.68 -5.28 0.40
CA LEU A 21 -18.16 -5.36 -0.98
C LEU A 21 -17.33 -6.34 -1.78
N PHE A 22 -17.98 -7.11 -2.63
CA PHE A 22 -17.29 -7.82 -3.71
C PHE A 22 -16.83 -6.84 -4.80
N LYS A 23 -15.91 -7.30 -5.65
CA LYS A 23 -15.40 -6.51 -6.78
C LYS A 23 -16.51 -5.92 -7.66
N PRO A 24 -17.57 -6.66 -8.04
CA PRO A 24 -18.66 -6.11 -8.85
C PRO A 24 -19.45 -5.00 -8.13
N GLU A 25 -19.44 -5.00 -6.79
CA GLU A 25 -20.20 -4.08 -5.95
C GLU A 25 -19.41 -2.83 -5.58
N GLN A 26 -18.11 -2.76 -5.89
CA GLN A 26 -17.26 -1.60 -5.56
C GLN A 26 -17.79 -0.26 -6.13
N HIS A 27 -18.61 -0.30 -7.18
CA HIS A 27 -19.27 0.89 -7.74
C HIS A 27 -20.13 1.62 -6.70
N LEU A 28 -20.68 0.91 -5.71
CA LEU A 28 -21.47 1.51 -4.63
C LEU A 28 -20.66 2.51 -3.80
N LEU A 29 -19.34 2.36 -3.70
CA LEU A 29 -18.48 3.34 -3.02
C LEU A 29 -18.36 4.65 -3.81
N HIS A 30 -18.36 4.57 -5.14
CA HIS A 30 -18.34 5.75 -6.01
C HIS A 30 -19.67 6.51 -5.94
N ASP A 31 -20.78 5.80 -5.72
CA ASP A 31 -22.11 6.41 -5.64
C ASP A 31 -22.36 7.19 -4.33
N ILE A 32 -21.51 7.01 -3.31
CA ILE A 32 -21.58 7.79 -2.05
C ILE A 32 -21.35 9.28 -2.35
N ASP A 33 -20.29 9.59 -3.08
CA ASP A 33 -19.97 10.92 -3.55
C ASP A 33 -19.25 10.86 -4.91
N THR A 34 -19.94 11.32 -5.95
CA THR A 34 -19.45 11.33 -7.33
C THR A 34 -18.27 12.30 -7.54
N ASN A 35 -17.92 13.14 -6.57
CA ASN A 35 -16.73 13.99 -6.62
C ASN A 35 -15.46 13.28 -6.15
N MET A 36 -15.59 12.05 -5.63
CA MET A 36 -14.47 11.22 -5.23
C MET A 36 -14.05 10.26 -6.34
N ILE A 37 -12.75 10.02 -6.44
CA ILE A 37 -12.17 8.85 -7.10
C ILE A 37 -12.04 7.77 -6.03
N VAL A 38 -12.40 6.54 -6.38
CA VAL A 38 -12.34 5.38 -5.48
C VAL A 38 -11.34 4.36 -6.02
N ARG A 39 -10.49 3.84 -5.14
CA ARG A 39 -9.77 2.59 -5.35
C ARG A 39 -10.02 1.67 -4.18
N ALA A 40 -10.59 0.52 -4.47
CA ALA A 40 -10.91 -0.49 -3.49
C ALA A 40 -10.25 -1.82 -3.86
N LYS A 41 -9.95 -2.62 -2.85
CA LYS A 41 -9.60 -4.02 -2.99
C LYS A 41 -10.59 -4.86 -2.20
N SER A 42 -11.14 -5.86 -2.86
CA SER A 42 -12.13 -6.78 -2.35
C SER A 42 -11.52 -8.17 -2.18
N ILE A 43 -12.20 -9.02 -1.41
CA ILE A 43 -11.72 -10.39 -1.16
C ILE A 43 -11.67 -11.28 -2.40
N ASP A 44 -12.56 -11.03 -3.35
CA ASP A 44 -12.71 -11.75 -4.61
C ASP A 44 -11.85 -11.18 -5.74
N ASP A 45 -10.99 -10.19 -5.46
CA ASP A 45 -10.05 -9.66 -6.46
C ASP A 45 -9.02 -10.72 -6.89
N GLU A 46 -8.58 -11.55 -5.94
CA GLU A 46 -7.61 -12.63 -6.18
C GLU A 46 -8.30 -13.97 -6.50
N ASN A 47 -9.52 -14.17 -6.01
CA ASN A 47 -10.32 -15.37 -6.28
C ASN A 47 -11.78 -15.00 -6.61
N PRO A 48 -12.09 -14.78 -7.90
CA PRO A 48 -13.42 -14.37 -8.35
C PRO A 48 -14.54 -15.36 -7.99
N GLU A 49 -14.22 -16.66 -7.85
CA GLU A 49 -15.20 -17.70 -7.50
C GLU A 49 -15.79 -17.50 -6.10
N LEU A 50 -15.08 -16.81 -5.21
CA LEU A 50 -15.58 -16.47 -3.86
C LEU A 50 -16.88 -15.68 -3.91
N SER A 51 -17.05 -14.79 -4.90
CA SER A 51 -18.29 -14.00 -5.06
C SER A 51 -19.53 -14.86 -5.34
N MET A 52 -19.34 -16.09 -5.81
CA MET A 52 -20.43 -17.03 -6.09
C MET A 52 -20.79 -17.92 -4.89
N ILE A 53 -19.85 -18.08 -3.95
CA ILE A 53 -19.97 -19.01 -2.81
C ILE A 53 -20.29 -18.26 -1.51
N ALA A 54 -19.64 -17.11 -1.29
CA ALA A 54 -19.78 -16.34 -0.07
C ALA A 54 -21.04 -15.46 -0.12
N ARG A 55 -21.71 -15.32 1.03
CA ARG A 55 -22.95 -14.53 1.15
C ARG A 55 -22.73 -13.01 1.16
N ARG A 56 -21.50 -12.55 1.44
CA ARG A 56 -21.06 -11.15 1.44
C ARG A 56 -19.54 -11.11 1.27
N GLY A 57 -19.01 -10.02 0.69
CA GLY A 57 -17.57 -9.76 0.76
C GLY A 57 -17.19 -9.62 2.23
N TYR A 58 -16.10 -10.24 2.68
CA TYR A 58 -15.58 -10.05 4.03
C TYR A 58 -14.31 -9.20 3.98
N GLY A 59 -14.20 -8.24 4.89
CA GLY A 59 -13.10 -7.29 4.92
C GLY A 59 -13.16 -6.25 3.79
N GLY A 60 -12.05 -6.10 3.08
CA GLY A 60 -11.85 -5.11 2.02
C GLY A 60 -11.34 -3.76 2.52
N VAL A 61 -10.61 -3.06 1.66
CA VAL A 61 -10.04 -1.73 1.93
C VAL A 61 -10.26 -0.81 0.74
N ALA A 62 -10.49 0.47 1.01
CA ALA A 62 -10.62 1.48 -0.04
C ALA A 62 -9.91 2.78 0.33
N ILE A 63 -9.38 3.46 -0.68
CA ILE A 63 -8.94 4.85 -0.57
C ILE A 63 -9.77 5.67 -1.54
N LEU A 64 -10.40 6.71 -1.00
CA LEU A 64 -11.22 7.67 -1.73
C LEU A 64 -10.52 9.03 -1.67
N TRP A 65 -10.47 9.76 -2.78
CA TRP A 65 -9.89 11.11 -2.80
C TRP A 65 -10.63 12.02 -3.77
N LYS A 66 -10.59 13.33 -3.56
CA LYS A 66 -11.25 14.28 -4.46
C LYS A 66 -10.66 14.21 -5.87
N LYS A 67 -11.52 14.28 -6.88
CA LYS A 67 -11.13 14.28 -8.31
C LYS A 67 -10.04 15.30 -8.65
N GLU A 68 -10.03 16.45 -7.98
CA GLU A 68 -9.01 17.49 -8.16
C GLU A 68 -7.59 17.10 -7.72
N MET A 69 -7.43 15.98 -7.00
CA MET A 69 -6.15 15.43 -6.57
C MET A 69 -5.64 14.30 -7.48
N ASP A 70 -6.45 13.84 -8.44
CA ASP A 70 -6.11 12.65 -9.24
C ASP A 70 -4.80 12.81 -10.04
N ASP A 71 -4.52 14.04 -10.49
CA ASP A 71 -3.26 14.40 -11.16
C ASP A 71 -2.03 14.41 -10.23
N LYS A 72 -2.22 14.13 -8.93
CA LYS A 72 -1.20 14.12 -7.86
C LYS A 72 -1.08 12.75 -7.17
N ILE A 73 -2.03 11.84 -7.37
CA ILE A 73 -2.12 10.55 -6.66
C ILE A 73 -1.98 9.35 -7.60
N SER A 74 -0.92 8.55 -7.46
CA SER A 74 -0.70 7.32 -8.22
C SER A 74 -1.07 6.09 -7.38
N VAL A 75 -1.87 5.19 -7.95
CA VAL A 75 -2.18 3.91 -7.32
C VAL A 75 -0.99 2.98 -7.47
N MET A 76 -0.57 2.38 -6.37
CA MET A 76 0.55 1.45 -6.36
C MET A 76 0.02 0.01 -6.45
N VAL A 77 0.78 -0.85 -7.13
CA VAL A 77 0.39 -2.25 -7.36
C VAL A 77 0.54 -3.12 -6.11
N ASP A 78 1.35 -2.66 -5.16
CA ASP A 78 1.68 -3.39 -3.94
C ASP A 78 0.48 -3.55 -2.97
N GLY A 79 0.63 -4.51 -2.04
CA GLY A 79 -0.36 -4.86 -1.04
C GLY A 79 -1.38 -5.90 -1.51
N SER A 80 -2.20 -6.38 -0.58
CA SER A 80 -3.23 -7.42 -0.77
C SER A 80 -4.65 -6.85 -0.65
N ASN A 81 -5.67 -7.71 -0.65
CA ASN A 81 -7.05 -7.34 -0.30
C ASN A 81 -7.23 -6.64 1.07
N ARG A 82 -6.21 -6.66 1.93
CA ARG A 82 -6.14 -5.95 3.22
C ARG A 82 -5.26 -4.71 3.21
N ILE A 83 -4.48 -4.47 2.16
CA ILE A 83 -3.52 -3.37 2.07
C ILE A 83 -3.69 -2.65 0.73
N GLN A 84 -4.12 -1.40 0.77
CA GLN A 84 -4.16 -0.50 -0.39
C GLN A 84 -3.08 0.57 -0.24
N VAL A 85 -2.25 0.73 -1.28
CA VAL A 85 -1.16 1.70 -1.28
C VAL A 85 -1.36 2.73 -2.38
N ILE A 86 -1.11 3.99 -2.06
CA ILE A 86 -1.01 5.07 -3.05
C ILE A 86 0.26 5.88 -2.81
N GLN A 87 0.75 6.50 -3.88
CA GLN A 87 1.78 7.51 -3.85
C GLN A 87 1.14 8.88 -4.09
N MET A 88 1.44 9.85 -3.24
CA MET A 88 1.07 11.24 -3.42
C MET A 88 2.32 12.06 -3.74
N GLU A 89 2.28 12.82 -4.82
CA GLU A 89 3.38 13.71 -5.21
C GLU A 89 3.34 14.96 -4.34
N THR A 90 4.46 15.24 -3.67
CA THR A 90 4.60 16.43 -2.83
C THR A 90 5.77 17.29 -3.33
N ASP A 91 5.82 18.54 -2.88
CA ASP A 91 6.88 19.49 -3.18
C ASP A 91 8.27 19.08 -2.69
N ASN A 92 8.35 18.08 -1.80
CA ASN A 92 9.59 17.54 -1.26
C ASN A 92 9.74 16.06 -1.67
N THR A 93 9.61 15.14 -0.71
CA THR A 93 9.64 13.70 -0.94
C THR A 93 8.22 13.20 -1.22
N PRO A 94 7.99 12.39 -2.27
CA PRO A 94 6.70 11.74 -2.47
C PRO A 94 6.25 10.97 -1.22
N LEU A 95 4.95 10.97 -0.95
CA LEU A 95 4.38 10.32 0.21
C LEU A 95 3.79 8.97 -0.18
N CYS A 96 4.24 7.89 0.46
CA CYS A 96 3.67 6.57 0.37
C CYS A 96 2.63 6.40 1.48
N LEU A 97 1.34 6.39 1.12
CA LEU A 97 0.24 6.15 2.04
C LEU A 97 -0.17 4.68 1.96
N ILE A 98 -0.09 3.99 3.09
CA ILE A 98 -0.48 2.60 3.26
C ILE A 98 -1.78 2.60 4.08
N ASN A 99 -2.90 2.21 3.46
CA ASN A 99 -4.16 1.93 4.13
C ASN A 99 -4.26 0.43 4.40
N VAL A 100 -4.48 0.03 5.65
CA VAL A 100 -4.54 -1.38 6.04
C VAL A 100 -5.79 -1.69 6.87
N TYR A 101 -6.29 -2.93 6.69
CA TYR A 101 -7.25 -3.60 7.56
C TYR A 101 -6.65 -4.91 8.07
N MET A 102 -6.10 -4.88 9.27
CA MET A 102 -5.44 -6.04 9.88
C MET A 102 -6.47 -7.09 10.32
N PRO A 103 -6.13 -8.39 10.28
CA PRO A 103 -7.00 -9.44 10.81
C PRO A 103 -7.30 -9.28 12.31
N SER A 104 -8.47 -9.75 12.74
CA SER A 104 -8.90 -9.68 14.15
C SER A 104 -8.12 -10.60 15.08
N ASP A 105 -8.08 -10.28 16.37
CA ASP A 105 -7.49 -11.14 17.42
C ASP A 105 -8.34 -12.38 17.73
N ASN A 106 -8.27 -13.36 16.83
CA ASN A 106 -8.71 -14.73 17.05
C ASN A 106 -7.60 -15.69 16.57
N LYS A 107 -7.51 -16.87 17.21
CA LYS A 107 -6.38 -17.80 16.99
C LYS A 107 -6.18 -18.21 15.53
N ASP A 108 -7.27 -18.27 14.77
CA ASP A 108 -7.22 -18.69 13.37
C ASP A 108 -6.60 -17.61 12.46
N MET A 109 -6.61 -16.33 12.88
CA MET A 109 -6.10 -15.21 12.08
C MET A 109 -4.70 -14.74 12.51
N ASP A 110 -4.08 -15.36 13.52
CA ASP A 110 -2.73 -15.00 13.98
C ASP A 110 -1.66 -15.11 12.88
N ASN A 111 -1.79 -16.12 12.01
CA ASN A 111 -0.88 -16.29 10.87
C ASN A 111 -1.13 -15.22 9.81
N GLU A 112 -2.40 -14.96 9.46
CA GLU A 112 -2.76 -13.91 8.51
C GLU A 112 -2.31 -12.53 9.01
N TYR A 113 -2.36 -12.29 10.33
CA TYR A 113 -1.88 -11.05 10.94
C TYR A 113 -0.37 -10.88 10.73
N LYS A 114 0.42 -11.93 11.00
CA LYS A 114 1.87 -11.92 10.77
C LYS A 114 2.22 -11.77 9.29
N ASP A 115 1.50 -12.45 8.41
CA ASP A 115 1.70 -12.35 6.97
C ASP A 115 1.39 -10.94 6.46
N THR A 116 0.35 -10.30 6.99
CA THR A 116 0.00 -8.91 6.68
C THR A 116 1.08 -7.94 7.18
N LEU A 117 1.63 -8.14 8.39
CA LEU A 117 2.78 -7.37 8.89
C LEU A 117 4.03 -7.55 8.00
N ALA A 118 4.30 -8.77 7.54
CA ALA A 118 5.43 -9.06 6.66
C ALA A 118 5.29 -8.35 5.31
N GLN A 119 4.09 -8.39 4.71
CA GLN A 119 3.78 -7.64 3.47
C GLN A 119 3.96 -6.13 3.67
N MET A 120 3.48 -5.56 4.77
CA MET A 120 3.71 -4.14 5.06
C MET A 120 5.20 -3.82 5.23
N THR A 121 5.98 -4.72 5.83
CA THR A 121 7.44 -4.57 6.00
C THR A 121 8.15 -4.55 4.65
N GLU A 122 7.74 -5.41 3.71
CA GLU A 122 8.26 -5.41 2.34
C GLU A 122 7.97 -4.07 1.63
N ILE A 123 6.73 -3.58 1.72
CA ILE A 123 6.31 -2.30 1.14
C ILE A 123 7.13 -1.15 1.72
N ILE A 124 7.25 -1.09 3.05
CA ILE A 124 8.03 -0.04 3.73
C ILE A 124 9.49 -0.12 3.31
N THR A 125 10.09 -1.31 3.29
CA THR A 125 11.49 -1.51 2.88
C THR A 125 11.74 -1.05 1.45
N LYS A 126 10.79 -1.33 0.55
CA LYS A 126 10.86 -0.93 -0.85
C LYS A 126 10.84 0.60 -1.03
N TYR A 127 10.08 1.33 -0.22
CA TYR A 127 9.82 2.76 -0.42
C TYR A 127 10.50 3.72 0.56
N ARG A 128 10.99 3.26 1.71
CA ARG A 128 11.57 4.11 2.78
C ARG A 128 12.73 5.01 2.36
N ASN A 129 13.41 4.71 1.26
CA ASN A 129 14.55 5.51 0.76
C ASN A 129 14.13 6.56 -0.27
N THR A 130 12.92 6.45 -0.82
CA THR A 130 12.41 7.33 -1.90
C THR A 130 11.15 8.08 -1.51
N HIS A 131 10.50 7.66 -0.41
CA HIS A 131 9.21 8.18 0.03
C HIS A 131 9.20 8.47 1.53
N ASP A 132 8.47 9.51 1.91
CA ASP A 132 7.95 9.60 3.28
C ASP A 132 6.90 8.49 3.45
N ILE A 133 6.92 7.77 4.57
CA ILE A 133 5.97 6.68 4.85
C ILE A 133 4.89 7.15 5.81
N LEU A 134 3.62 6.95 5.44
CA LEU A 134 2.45 7.13 6.29
C LEU A 134 1.60 5.85 6.26
N LEU A 135 1.55 5.16 7.39
CA LEU A 135 0.70 4.00 7.63
C LEU A 135 -0.57 4.44 8.34
N CYS A 136 -1.73 3.98 7.88
CA CYS A 136 -3.00 4.26 8.55
C CYS A 136 -4.01 3.12 8.40
N GLY A 137 -5.02 3.14 9.26
CA GLY A 137 -6.17 2.26 9.18
C GLY A 137 -6.38 1.46 10.45
N TYR A 138 -7.14 0.37 10.31
CA TYR A 138 -7.58 -0.48 11.41
C TYR A 138 -6.52 -1.57 11.64
N LEU A 139 -5.72 -1.42 12.69
CA LEU A 139 -4.58 -2.30 12.97
C LEU A 139 -4.92 -3.53 13.81
N ASN A 140 -6.11 -3.60 14.40
CA ASN A 140 -6.54 -4.69 15.29
C ASN A 140 -5.61 -5.01 16.49
N GLY A 141 -4.51 -4.26 16.64
CA GLY A 141 -3.64 -4.23 17.81
C GLY A 141 -3.64 -2.83 18.42
N SER A 142 -3.27 -2.74 19.69
CA SER A 142 -3.15 -1.50 20.43
C SER A 142 -1.73 -1.33 20.96
N ILE A 143 -1.21 -0.10 20.88
CA ILE A 143 0.09 0.23 21.46
C ILE A 143 0.00 0.63 22.95
N HIS A 144 -1.19 1.02 23.42
CA HIS A 144 -1.42 1.46 24.79
C HIS A 144 -1.83 0.30 25.70
N ARG A 145 -2.48 -0.72 25.14
CA ARG A 145 -2.90 -1.90 25.88
C ARG A 145 -1.73 -2.89 26.11
N PRO A 146 -1.74 -3.61 27.24
CA PRO A 146 -0.75 -4.66 27.50
C PRO A 146 -1.22 -6.08 27.11
N LYS A 147 -2.32 -6.27 26.36
CA LYS A 147 -3.20 -7.43 26.62
C LYS A 147 -3.91 -8.09 25.42
N THR A 148 -3.21 -8.29 24.29
CA THR A 148 -3.55 -9.29 23.27
C THR A 148 -2.30 -9.92 22.65
N SER A 149 -2.44 -10.98 21.85
CA SER A 149 -1.35 -11.59 21.07
C SER A 149 -0.81 -10.65 19.99
N HIS A 150 -1.66 -9.76 19.45
CA HIS A 150 -1.33 -8.84 18.36
C HIS A 150 -0.61 -7.57 18.83
N ASP A 151 -0.91 -7.08 20.03
CA ASP A 151 -0.28 -5.90 20.63
C ASP A 151 1.27 -5.94 20.60
N PRO A 152 1.96 -7.00 21.07
CA PRO A 152 3.42 -7.06 21.03
C PRO A 152 3.98 -7.18 19.61
N LEU A 153 3.26 -7.85 18.70
CA LEU A 153 3.67 -7.97 17.29
C LEU A 153 3.62 -6.61 16.60
N LEU A 154 2.54 -5.84 16.82
CA LEU A 154 2.41 -4.49 16.30
C LEU A 154 3.52 -3.58 16.84
N LYS A 155 3.75 -3.58 18.17
CA LYS A 155 4.82 -2.76 18.79
C LYS A 155 6.19 -3.08 18.20
N LYS A 156 6.49 -4.37 18.01
CA LYS A 156 7.73 -4.82 17.39
C LYS A 156 7.84 -4.33 15.94
N PHE A 157 6.81 -4.53 15.13
CA PHE A 157 6.76 -4.07 13.74
C PHE A 157 6.99 -2.56 13.62
N LEU A 158 6.34 -1.76 14.46
CA LEU A 158 6.48 -0.30 14.46
C LEU A 158 7.92 0.12 14.80
N ALA A 159 8.53 -0.51 15.82
CA ALA A 159 9.91 -0.24 16.21
C ALA A 159 10.90 -0.62 15.10
N GLU A 160 10.75 -1.80 14.49
CA GLU A 160 11.64 -2.27 13.41
C GLU A 160 11.56 -1.39 12.16
N ASN A 161 10.39 -0.80 11.88
CA ASN A 161 10.16 0.07 10.73
C ASN A 161 10.29 1.57 11.06
N SER A 162 10.72 1.93 12.27
CA SER A 162 10.84 3.33 12.72
C SER A 162 9.56 4.15 12.51
N LEU A 163 8.41 3.52 12.74
CA LEU A 163 7.09 4.13 12.61
C LEU A 163 6.62 4.60 13.99
N GLU A 164 6.33 5.88 14.11
CA GLU A 164 5.94 6.50 15.37
C GLU A 164 4.63 7.29 15.21
N LEU A 165 3.92 7.44 16.32
CA LEU A 165 2.85 8.45 16.43
C LEU A 165 3.49 9.83 16.55
N ASN A 166 2.79 10.85 16.06
CA ASN A 166 3.13 12.22 16.43
C ASN A 166 2.89 12.42 17.94
N GLN A 167 3.67 13.31 18.56
CA GLN A 167 3.55 13.60 19.99
C GLN A 167 2.17 14.13 20.41
N GLU A 168 1.48 14.82 19.51
CA GLU A 168 0.13 15.34 19.73
C GLU A 168 -0.97 14.29 19.46
N TYR A 169 -0.60 13.05 19.13
CA TYR A 169 -1.58 12.01 18.85
C TYR A 169 -2.37 11.67 20.11
N PRO A 170 -3.71 11.83 20.10
CA PRO A 170 -4.50 11.65 21.30
C PRO A 170 -4.67 10.17 21.66
N GLU A 171 -4.51 9.83 22.94
CA GLU A 171 -4.86 8.51 23.46
C GLU A 171 -6.37 8.46 23.74
N LYS A 172 -7.14 7.98 22.76
CA LYS A 172 -8.61 7.96 22.78
C LYS A 172 -9.13 6.70 22.10
N GLN A 173 -10.24 6.17 22.61
CA GLN A 173 -10.87 4.97 22.06
C GLN A 173 -11.41 5.27 20.64
N THR A 174 -11.12 4.37 19.70
CA THR A 174 -11.58 4.45 18.31
C THR A 174 -12.57 3.35 17.97
N PHE A 175 -12.63 2.30 18.78
CA PHE A 175 -13.55 1.17 18.65
C PHE A 175 -14.40 1.02 19.91
N PHE A 176 -15.68 0.76 19.73
CA PHE A 176 -16.66 0.53 20.78
C PHE A 176 -17.49 -0.71 20.45
N HIS A 177 -17.20 -1.81 21.11
CA HIS A 177 -17.93 -3.05 20.90
C HIS A 177 -19.43 -2.84 21.12
N HIS A 178 -20.25 -3.40 20.24
CA HIS A 178 -21.72 -3.31 20.30
C HIS A 178 -22.34 -3.79 21.64
N ASN A 179 -21.58 -4.43 22.52
CA ASN A 179 -22.04 -4.89 23.82
C ASN A 179 -21.94 -3.77 24.89
N GLY A 180 -21.35 -2.62 24.55
CA GLY A 180 -21.15 -1.47 25.42
C GLY A 180 -20.14 -1.68 26.55
N LYS A 181 -19.41 -2.80 26.56
CA LYS A 181 -18.52 -3.21 27.66
C LYS A 181 -17.04 -3.19 27.31
N SER A 182 -16.71 -3.05 26.04
CA SER A 182 -15.33 -3.13 25.57
C SER A 182 -15.10 -2.03 24.54
N SER A 183 -13.97 -1.33 24.70
CA SER A 183 -13.50 -0.35 23.75
C SER A 183 -12.00 -0.52 23.57
N GLY A 184 -11.48 -0.03 22.44
CA GLY A 184 -10.05 -0.01 22.18
C GLY A 184 -9.67 1.21 21.36
N GLN A 185 -8.41 1.62 21.47
CA GLN A 185 -7.77 2.38 20.42
C GLN A 185 -7.01 1.40 19.54
N ILE A 186 -7.49 1.22 18.31
CA ILE A 186 -6.99 0.22 17.35
C ILE A 186 -6.92 0.78 15.92
N ASP A 187 -7.29 2.04 15.73
CA ASP A 187 -7.24 2.77 14.47
C ASP A 187 -6.19 3.87 14.59
N TYR A 188 -5.22 3.90 13.68
CA TYR A 188 -4.03 4.72 13.84
C TYR A 188 -3.58 5.42 12.57
N PHE A 189 -2.72 6.43 12.75
CA PHE A 189 -1.81 6.95 11.75
C PHE A 189 -0.40 6.92 12.33
N PHE A 190 0.50 6.19 11.70
CA PHE A 190 1.92 6.14 12.03
C PHE A 190 2.74 6.70 10.89
N SER A 191 3.81 7.42 11.22
CA SER A 191 4.70 7.99 10.22
C SER A 191 6.16 7.76 10.59
N ALA A 192 7.01 7.59 9.58
CA ALA A 192 8.45 7.58 9.78
C ALA A 192 9.02 8.99 10.06
N SER A 193 8.26 10.04 9.73
CA SER A 193 8.63 11.44 9.93
C SER A 193 7.66 12.12 10.89
N LYS A 194 8.17 12.59 12.04
CA LYS A 194 7.36 13.13 13.15
C LYS A 194 6.51 14.34 12.76
N ASP A 195 6.96 15.13 11.80
CA ASP A 195 6.31 16.39 11.40
C ASP A 195 5.32 16.25 10.24
N LEU A 196 5.08 15.03 9.77
CA LEU A 196 4.27 14.80 8.58
C LEU A 196 2.78 15.07 8.82
N THR A 197 2.30 14.88 10.05
CA THR A 197 0.87 14.89 10.39
C THR A 197 0.58 15.80 11.58
N GLN A 198 -0.53 16.53 11.50
CA GLN A 198 -1.17 17.20 12.63
C GLN A 198 -2.54 16.57 12.83
N TYR A 199 -2.86 16.22 14.07
CA TYR A 199 -4.07 15.47 14.37
C TYR A 199 -5.17 16.43 14.80
N GLU A 200 -6.33 16.30 14.16
CA GLU A 200 -7.57 16.90 14.62
C GLU A 200 -8.54 15.75 14.83
N GLN A 201 -8.46 15.10 15.98
CA GLN A 201 -9.43 14.05 16.24
C GLN A 201 -10.76 14.69 16.64
N ASN A 202 -11.68 14.71 15.69
CA ASN A 202 -13.07 15.04 15.96
C ASN A 202 -13.72 13.81 16.61
N LEU A 203 -13.71 13.79 17.95
CA LEU A 203 -14.52 12.85 18.72
C LEU A 203 -15.96 13.36 18.69
N ASP A 204 -16.63 13.16 17.58
CA ASP A 204 -18.07 13.35 17.59
C ASP A 204 -18.69 11.97 17.38
N MET A 205 -19.25 11.41 18.46
CA MET A 205 -20.14 10.25 18.38
C MET A 205 -21.43 10.75 17.72
N GLU A 206 -21.31 11.07 16.45
CA GLU A 206 -22.40 11.52 15.61
C GLU A 206 -23.42 10.40 15.58
N ALA A 207 -24.67 10.72 15.93
CA ALA A 207 -25.74 9.74 15.98
C ALA A 207 -25.98 9.03 14.63
N GLU A 208 -25.53 9.66 13.53
CA GLU A 208 -25.58 9.10 12.18
C GLU A 208 -24.44 8.11 11.88
N ASN A 209 -23.40 8.03 12.72
CA ASN A 209 -22.34 7.04 12.58
C ASN A 209 -22.86 5.66 12.98
N THR A 210 -23.07 4.80 11.99
CA THR A 210 -23.56 3.42 12.20
C THR A 210 -22.43 2.41 12.39
N SER A 211 -21.17 2.84 12.41
CA SER A 211 -20.01 2.00 12.68
C SER A 211 -19.79 1.86 14.19
N ASP A 212 -19.22 0.74 14.62
CA ASP A 212 -18.63 0.57 15.95
C ASP A 212 -17.25 1.24 16.06
N HIS A 213 -16.75 1.84 14.97
CA HIS A 213 -15.56 2.67 14.94
C HIS A 213 -15.86 4.17 14.76
N VAL A 214 -15.02 5.00 15.37
CA VAL A 214 -14.98 6.46 15.18
C VAL A 214 -13.83 6.82 14.24
N PRO A 215 -14.04 7.68 13.23
CA PRO A 215 -12.98 8.05 12.31
C PRO A 215 -11.85 8.79 13.02
N VAL A 216 -10.62 8.49 12.61
CA VAL A 216 -9.44 9.28 12.99
C VAL A 216 -9.14 10.24 11.84
N ILE A 217 -9.07 11.54 12.15
CA ILE A 217 -8.83 12.59 11.15
C ILE A 217 -7.45 13.21 11.42
N ALA A 218 -6.68 13.36 10.35
CA ALA A 218 -5.36 13.95 10.39
C ALA A 218 -5.16 14.89 9.19
N THR A 219 -4.47 16.00 9.43
CA THR A 219 -3.99 16.94 8.42
C THR A 219 -2.55 16.61 8.09
N ILE A 220 -2.25 16.38 6.81
CA ILE A 220 -0.89 16.12 6.34
C ILE A 220 -0.25 17.45 5.93
N LYS A 221 0.87 17.83 6.55
CA LYS A 221 1.57 19.11 6.29
C LYS A 221 2.51 19.00 5.09
N ARG A 222 1.95 18.71 3.91
CA ARG A 222 2.67 18.63 2.63
C ARG A 222 1.88 19.31 1.53
N LYS A 223 2.56 20.06 0.68
CA LYS A 223 1.93 20.65 -0.50
C LYS A 223 1.94 19.61 -1.61
N LEU A 224 0.76 19.23 -2.09
CA LEU A 224 0.67 18.34 -3.23
C LEU A 224 1.07 19.06 -4.53
N ILE A 225 1.87 18.37 -5.34
CA ILE A 225 2.25 18.83 -6.68
C ILE A 225 1.69 17.89 -7.73
N ARG A 226 1.61 18.37 -8.97
CA ARG A 226 1.24 17.49 -10.09
C ARG A 226 2.32 16.45 -10.30
N LYS A 227 1.91 15.23 -10.64
CA LYS A 227 2.83 14.21 -11.14
C LYS A 227 3.63 14.77 -12.29
N SER A 228 4.94 14.56 -12.26
CA SER A 228 5.75 14.85 -13.43
C SER A 228 5.23 13.97 -14.56
N ASN A 229 4.80 14.59 -15.66
CA ASN A 229 4.62 13.89 -16.93
C ASN A 229 6.02 13.55 -17.46
N LYS A 230 6.78 12.70 -16.75
CA LYS A 230 7.85 11.98 -17.43
C LYS A 230 7.15 11.21 -18.54
N PRO A 231 7.52 11.42 -19.81
CA PRO A 231 7.01 10.56 -20.86
C PRO A 231 7.25 9.15 -20.36
N LYS A 232 6.19 8.33 -20.28
CA LYS A 232 6.36 6.91 -19.99
C LYS A 232 7.47 6.49 -20.94
N SER A 233 8.62 6.07 -20.41
CA SER A 233 9.60 5.41 -21.26
C SER A 233 8.78 4.32 -21.94
N VAL A 234 8.67 4.41 -23.26
CA VAL A 234 7.97 3.38 -24.00
C VAL A 234 8.78 2.14 -23.68
N ILE A 235 8.22 1.27 -22.83
CA ILE A 235 8.76 -0.06 -22.65
C ILE A 235 8.47 -0.71 -23.99
N VAL A 236 9.43 -0.58 -24.89
CA VAL A 236 9.38 -1.21 -26.19
C VAL A 236 9.28 -2.70 -25.90
N ARG A 237 8.10 -3.27 -26.15
CA ARG A 237 7.89 -4.69 -25.91
C ARG A 237 8.86 -5.44 -26.82
N THR A 238 9.83 -6.10 -26.20
CA THR A 238 10.78 -7.00 -26.83
C THR A 238 10.03 -8.03 -27.66
N LYS A 239 10.16 -7.98 -28.99
CA LYS A 239 9.55 -8.97 -29.89
C LYS A 239 10.43 -10.21 -29.94
N TRP A 240 10.32 -11.07 -28.93
CA TRP A 240 11.07 -12.33 -28.85
C TRP A 240 10.93 -13.18 -30.12
N GLY A 241 9.75 -13.19 -30.76
CA GLY A 241 9.52 -13.89 -32.04
C GLY A 241 10.26 -13.31 -33.26
N LYS A 242 10.92 -12.16 -33.13
CA LYS A 242 11.79 -11.55 -34.15
C LYS A 242 13.27 -11.52 -33.73
N CYS A 243 13.63 -12.20 -32.66
CA CYS A 243 15.01 -12.31 -32.21
C CYS A 243 15.84 -13.04 -33.28
N ASN A 244 16.97 -12.46 -33.67
CA ASN A 244 17.98 -13.16 -34.47
C ASN A 244 18.78 -14.09 -33.54
N LEU A 245 18.29 -15.33 -33.40
CA LEU A 245 18.88 -16.33 -32.52
C LEU A 245 20.36 -16.60 -32.81
N GLN A 246 20.74 -16.63 -34.08
CA GLN A 246 22.12 -16.88 -34.50
C GLN A 246 23.03 -15.74 -34.05
N LYS A 247 22.58 -14.49 -34.19
CA LYS A 247 23.33 -13.31 -33.72
C LYS A 247 23.48 -13.32 -32.20
N TYR A 248 22.40 -13.63 -31.47
CA TYR A 248 22.45 -13.75 -30.01
C TYR A 248 23.49 -14.78 -29.57
N GLN A 249 23.44 -15.99 -30.14
CA GLN A 249 24.36 -17.07 -29.79
C GLN A 249 25.81 -16.70 -30.09
N LEU A 250 26.09 -16.09 -31.25
CA LEU A 250 27.43 -15.63 -31.60
C LEU A 250 27.95 -14.56 -30.63
N THR A 251 27.16 -13.53 -30.31
CA THR A 251 27.57 -12.47 -29.37
C THR A 251 27.84 -13.03 -27.97
N ILE A 252 27.03 -14.00 -27.50
CA ILE A 252 27.26 -14.68 -26.22
C ILE A 252 28.56 -15.50 -26.26
N SER A 253 28.74 -16.35 -27.28
CA SER A 253 29.92 -17.22 -27.40
C SER A 253 31.22 -16.40 -27.44
N ASP A 254 31.28 -15.37 -28.28
CA ASP A 254 32.43 -14.49 -28.40
C ASP A 254 32.72 -13.72 -27.10
N GLY A 255 31.67 -13.26 -26.41
CA GLY A 255 31.79 -12.50 -25.17
C GLY A 255 32.25 -13.37 -24.00
N VAL A 256 31.68 -14.57 -23.86
CA VAL A 256 32.06 -15.54 -22.82
C VAL A 256 33.48 -16.05 -23.05
N GLU A 257 33.87 -16.32 -24.30
CA GLU A 257 35.23 -16.77 -24.60
C GLU A 257 36.28 -15.71 -24.21
N LYS A 258 36.01 -14.42 -24.46
CA LYS A 258 36.88 -13.32 -24.04
C LYS A 258 37.00 -13.21 -22.51
N ILE A 259 35.91 -13.42 -21.79
CA ILE A 259 35.91 -13.40 -20.31
C ILE A 259 36.72 -14.60 -19.79
N LEU A 260 36.52 -15.80 -20.35
CA LEU A 260 37.28 -16.98 -19.96
C LEU A 260 38.79 -16.84 -20.23
N GLN A 261 39.17 -16.17 -21.32
CA GLN A 261 40.57 -15.89 -21.65
C GLN A 261 41.20 -14.81 -20.75
N ALA A 262 40.41 -13.87 -20.23
CA ALA A 262 40.86 -12.76 -19.38
C ALA A 262 40.66 -13.00 -17.87
N SER A 263 39.99 -14.09 -17.48
CA SER A 263 39.60 -14.37 -16.11
C SER A 263 40.82 -14.55 -15.20
N ASN A 264 40.87 -13.78 -14.11
CA ASN A 264 41.92 -13.81 -13.09
C ASN A 264 41.47 -14.47 -11.78
N LYS A 265 40.48 -15.39 -11.83
CA LYS A 265 39.86 -16.10 -10.68
C LYS A 265 38.99 -15.23 -9.75
N ASN A 266 38.60 -14.02 -10.17
CA ASN A 266 37.58 -13.25 -9.45
C ASN A 266 36.18 -13.56 -10.00
N ILE A 267 35.53 -14.53 -9.37
CA ILE A 267 34.25 -15.09 -9.83
C ILE A 267 33.14 -14.02 -9.87
N GLU A 268 33.12 -13.07 -8.94
CA GLU A 268 32.07 -12.04 -8.90
C GLU A 268 32.19 -11.04 -10.07
N GLU A 269 33.42 -10.68 -10.44
CA GLU A 269 33.69 -9.82 -11.60
C GLU A 269 33.40 -10.54 -12.92
N ASP A 270 33.69 -11.83 -13.00
CA ASP A 270 33.38 -12.67 -14.16
C ASP A 270 31.86 -12.81 -14.35
N ILE A 271 31.11 -13.04 -13.27
CA ILE A 271 29.63 -13.10 -13.31
C ILE A 271 29.05 -11.77 -13.79
N THR A 272 29.50 -10.65 -13.21
CA THR A 272 29.04 -9.31 -13.62
C THR A 272 29.34 -9.04 -15.10
N SER A 273 30.50 -9.51 -15.58
CA SER A 273 30.90 -9.37 -16.98
C SER A 273 30.04 -10.23 -17.92
N ILE A 274 29.68 -11.45 -17.51
CA ILE A 274 28.77 -12.33 -18.24
C ILE A 274 27.38 -11.71 -18.34
N GLU A 275 26.85 -11.16 -17.25
CA GLU A 275 25.54 -10.47 -17.25
C GLU A 275 25.52 -9.31 -18.27
N LYS A 276 26.61 -8.54 -18.34
CA LYS A 276 26.76 -7.45 -19.30
C LYS A 276 26.80 -7.96 -20.75
N VAL A 277 27.49 -9.06 -21.01
CA VAL A 277 27.51 -9.73 -22.33
C VAL A 277 26.10 -10.19 -22.71
N MET A 278 25.36 -10.80 -21.79
CA MET A 278 23.98 -11.22 -22.02
C MET A 278 23.06 -10.05 -22.34
N HIS A 279 23.20 -8.94 -21.61
CA HIS A 279 22.41 -7.73 -21.84
C HIS A 279 22.69 -7.14 -23.23
N ASN A 280 23.97 -7.06 -23.63
CA ASN A 280 24.37 -6.57 -24.95
C ASN A 280 23.87 -7.49 -26.08
N ALA A 281 24.01 -8.80 -25.92
CA ALA A 281 23.52 -9.77 -26.90
C ALA A 281 22.01 -9.66 -27.11
N CYS A 282 21.24 -9.45 -26.04
CA CYS A 282 19.80 -9.19 -26.12
C CYS A 282 19.49 -7.91 -26.93
N ASN A 283 20.19 -6.81 -26.65
CA ASN A 283 20.00 -5.54 -27.35
C ASN A 283 20.37 -5.61 -28.84
N GLU A 284 21.39 -6.39 -29.19
CA GLU A 284 21.85 -6.54 -30.56
C GLU A 284 21.01 -7.50 -31.39
N ALA A 285 20.48 -8.54 -30.76
CA ALA A 285 19.76 -9.62 -31.43
C ALA A 285 18.25 -9.35 -31.55
N ILE A 286 17.70 -8.48 -30.69
CA ILE A 286 16.27 -8.21 -30.67
C ILE A 286 16.00 -6.81 -31.23
N PRO A 287 15.30 -6.68 -32.37
CA PRO A 287 14.98 -5.37 -32.92
C PRO A 287 14.03 -4.61 -31.99
N VAL A 288 14.47 -3.42 -31.58
CA VAL A 288 13.70 -2.42 -30.84
C VAL A 288 12.86 -1.62 -31.85
N VAL A 289 11.57 -1.39 -31.58
CA VAL A 289 10.72 -0.43 -32.29
C VAL A 289 10.17 0.60 -31.31
#